data_AF-A0AAW2P772-F1
#
_entry.id   AF-A0AAW2P772-F1
#
_cell.length_a   1.000
_cell.length_b   1.000
_cell.length_c   1.000
_cell.angle_alpha   90.00
_cell.angle_beta   90.00
_cell.angle_gamma   90.00
#
_symmetry.space_group_name_H-M   'P 1'
#
loop_
_entity.id
_entity.type
_entity.pdbx_description
1 polymer ?
#
loop_
_entity_poly.entity_id
_entity_poly.type
_entity_poly.pdbx_seq_one_letter_code
_entity_poly.pdbx_strand_id
1 'polypeptide(L)'
;MKVSHVDTNSSEIPNAVKFLSDSSELEGGKDVTNGKETKKIVRTLTPTSEQLASLKLKEGMNIVIFTFSTAMLGKQQVDARIFLWRWDARIVISDVDGTITRSDLLGQVMPLVGMDWSQSGVAHLFSAIKENGYQLLFLSARAISQSFHTRRFLFNIKQDGKALPDGPVVISPDGLFPSLFREVVRRAPHEFKIACLEDIKALFPADRNPFYAGFGNRDTDEFSYLKVGIPKGKIFIINPKGEIVVNRRVDTKSYLSLHALVHGMFPTMLSSEQEDFNSWNYWKLPPPAIDV
;
A
#
# COMPACT_ATOMS: atom_id res chain seq x y z
N MET A 1 -12.07 -10.89 20.23
CA MET A 1 -11.58 -9.51 20.09
C MET A 1 -12.58 -8.62 20.81
N LYS A 2 -12.20 -8.00 21.94
CA LYS A 2 -13.08 -7.10 22.70
C LYS A 2 -12.56 -5.67 22.50
N VAL A 3 -13.41 -4.78 22.03
CA VAL A 3 -13.13 -3.35 21.89
C VAL A 3 -13.68 -2.67 23.15
N SER A 4 -12.86 -1.90 23.85
CA SER A 4 -13.32 -1.08 24.97
C SER A 4 -12.95 0.39 24.74
N HIS A 5 -13.90 1.28 24.99
CA HIS A 5 -13.66 2.71 25.12
C HIS A 5 -13.14 2.97 26.54
N VAL A 6 -12.03 3.69 26.64
CA VAL A 6 -11.58 4.29 27.90
C VAL A 6 -11.23 5.73 27.58
N ASP A 7 -11.99 6.67 28.15
CA ASP A 7 -11.69 8.09 28.11
C ASP A 7 -10.44 8.33 28.96
N THR A 8 -9.37 8.82 28.34
CA THR A 8 -8.21 9.34 29.07
C THR A 8 -7.89 10.73 28.54
N ASN A 9 -8.17 11.73 29.39
CA ASN A 9 -7.62 13.07 29.32
C ASN A 9 -6.09 13.00 29.34
N SER A 10 -5.43 13.26 28.21
CA SER A 10 -4.21 14.08 28.07
C SER A 10 -3.60 13.92 26.67
N SER A 11 -3.42 15.06 25.98
CA SER A 11 -2.68 15.32 24.72
C SER A 11 -2.90 14.32 23.57
N GLU A 12 -3.85 14.67 22.71
CA GLU A 12 -4.46 13.86 21.64
C GLU A 12 -3.51 13.48 20.48
N ILE A 13 -3.50 12.18 20.14
CA ILE A 13 -3.32 11.73 18.75
C ILE A 13 -4.73 11.51 18.20
N PRO A 14 -5.21 12.31 17.24
CA PRO A 14 -6.57 12.16 16.72
C PRO A 14 -6.71 10.78 16.03
N ASN A 15 -7.77 10.05 16.40
CA ASN A 15 -8.24 8.79 15.79
C ASN A 15 -7.50 7.47 16.16
N ALA A 16 -7.02 7.33 17.40
CA ALA A 16 -6.48 6.05 17.88
C ALA A 16 -7.58 5.04 18.29
N VAL A 17 -7.55 3.82 17.74
CA VAL A 17 -8.44 2.70 18.14
C VAL A 17 -7.62 1.61 18.86
N LYS A 18 -8.12 1.10 20.00
CA LYS A 18 -7.39 0.15 20.87
C LYS A 18 -7.97 -1.27 20.81
N PHE A 19 -7.12 -2.26 20.60
CA PHE A 19 -7.49 -3.67 20.64
C PHE A 19 -6.95 -4.37 21.90
N LEU A 20 -7.80 -5.17 22.56
CA LEU A 20 -7.43 -6.08 23.63
C LEU A 20 -7.48 -7.53 23.12
N SER A 21 -6.33 -8.23 23.18
CA SER A 21 -6.27 -9.69 23.04
C SER A 21 -6.47 -10.33 24.41
N ASP A 22 -7.47 -11.20 24.52
CA ASP A 22 -7.70 -12.01 25.71
C ASP A 22 -6.87 -13.29 25.56
N SER A 23 -5.80 -13.41 26.34
CA SER A 23 -4.96 -14.62 26.41
C SER A 23 -5.12 -15.25 27.78
N SER A 24 -6.19 -16.01 27.95
CA SER A 24 -6.36 -16.89 29.11
C SER A 24 -5.62 -18.21 28.85
N GLU A 25 -4.48 -18.39 29.51
CA GLU A 25 -3.80 -19.69 29.65
C GLU A 25 -4.67 -20.61 30.51
N LEU A 26 -4.97 -21.81 30.00
CA LEU A 26 -5.67 -22.86 30.74
C LEU A 26 -4.63 -23.84 31.30
N GLU A 27 -4.38 -23.76 32.60
CA GLU A 27 -3.87 -24.91 33.37
C GLU A 27 -4.99 -25.96 33.49
N GLY A 28 -4.65 -27.23 33.29
CA GLY A 28 -5.61 -28.33 33.37
C GLY A 28 -5.00 -29.62 33.90
N GLY A 29 -5.20 -29.87 35.20
CA GLY A 29 -5.21 -31.21 35.80
C GLY A 29 -6.49 -31.98 35.46
N LYS A 30 -6.42 -33.30 35.65
CA LYS A 30 -7.23 -34.39 35.05
C LYS A 30 -8.76 -34.35 35.23
N ASP A 31 -9.43 -34.62 34.10
CA ASP A 31 -10.49 -35.60 33.78
C ASP A 31 -11.79 -35.68 34.63
N VAL A 32 -12.93 -35.26 34.02
CA VAL A 32 -14.20 -36.01 33.98
C VAL A 32 -14.96 -35.62 32.69
N THR A 33 -15.45 -36.65 31.98
CA THR A 33 -16.26 -36.63 30.77
C THR A 33 -17.50 -35.73 30.85
N ASN A 34 -17.58 -34.70 30.01
CA ASN A 34 -18.85 -34.11 29.59
C ASN A 34 -18.71 -33.61 28.14
N GLY A 35 -19.63 -34.02 27.27
CA GLY A 35 -19.63 -33.70 25.83
C GLY A 35 -19.78 -32.20 25.60
N LYS A 36 -18.67 -31.46 25.59
CA LYS A 36 -18.63 -30.08 25.15
C LYS A 36 -18.41 -30.07 23.65
N GLU A 37 -19.42 -29.58 22.90
CA GLU A 37 -19.21 -29.09 21.54
C GLU A 37 -18.03 -28.12 21.57
N THR A 38 -16.88 -28.59 21.07
CA THR A 38 -15.68 -27.79 20.95
C THR A 38 -15.95 -26.76 19.87
N LYS A 39 -16.31 -25.54 20.28
CA LYS A 39 -16.35 -24.38 19.38
C LYS A 39 -15.00 -24.32 18.67
N LYS A 40 -14.98 -24.71 17.40
CA LYS A 40 -13.78 -24.72 16.57
C LYS A 40 -13.38 -23.27 16.36
N ILE A 41 -12.39 -22.79 17.10
CA ILE A 41 -11.89 -21.42 16.96
C ILE A 41 -11.13 -21.37 15.63
N VAL A 42 -11.79 -20.84 14.60
CA VAL A 42 -11.14 -20.55 13.32
C VAL A 42 -10.33 -19.27 13.51
N ARG A 43 -9.01 -19.36 13.32
CA ARG A 43 -8.13 -18.19 13.29
C ARG A 43 -8.25 -17.55 11.91
N THR A 44 -8.67 -16.30 11.86
CA THR A 44 -8.71 -15.47 10.65
C THR A 44 -7.81 -14.26 10.81
N LEU A 45 -7.16 -13.84 9.72
CA LEU A 45 -6.41 -12.58 9.65
C LEU A 45 -7.28 -11.44 9.10
N THR A 46 -8.45 -11.75 8.57
CA THR A 46 -9.40 -10.79 7.99
C THR A 46 -10.57 -10.59 8.94
N PRO A 47 -10.77 -9.38 9.49
CA PRO A 47 -11.93 -9.07 10.31
C PRO A 47 -13.23 -9.10 9.49
N THR A 48 -14.34 -9.40 10.16
CA THR A 48 -15.70 -9.30 9.60
C THR A 48 -16.12 -7.84 9.40
N SER A 49 -17.14 -7.60 8.58
CA SER A 49 -17.68 -6.26 8.34
C SER A 49 -18.14 -5.60 9.63
N GLU A 50 -18.81 -6.34 10.52
CA GLU A 50 -19.27 -5.84 11.82
C GLU A 50 -18.10 -5.46 12.73
N GLN A 51 -17.02 -6.26 12.72
CA GLN A 51 -15.80 -5.95 13.45
C GLN A 51 -15.14 -4.67 12.92
N LEU A 52 -15.04 -4.50 11.61
CA LEU A 52 -14.51 -3.27 11.00
C LEU A 52 -15.39 -2.05 11.31
N ALA A 53 -16.71 -2.19 11.22
CA ALA A 53 -17.65 -1.12 11.54
C ALA A 53 -17.53 -0.67 13.01
N SER A 54 -17.27 -1.60 13.93
CA SER A 54 -17.08 -1.29 15.35
C SER A 54 -15.87 -0.39 15.63
N LEU A 55 -14.90 -0.33 14.70
CA LEU A 55 -13.71 0.53 14.83
C LEU A 55 -14.02 2.01 14.57
N LYS A 56 -15.18 2.33 13.97
CA LYS A 56 -15.60 3.71 13.66
C LYS A 56 -14.51 4.48 12.90
N LEU A 57 -13.91 3.82 11.91
CA LEU A 57 -12.85 4.40 11.10
C LEU A 57 -13.36 5.64 10.35
N LYS A 58 -12.52 6.67 10.26
CA LYS A 58 -12.74 7.82 9.39
C LYS A 58 -12.16 7.55 8.02
N GLU A 59 -12.69 8.21 6.99
CA GLU A 59 -12.11 8.10 5.65
C GLU A 59 -10.64 8.57 5.64
N GLY A 60 -9.78 7.85 4.93
CA GLY A 60 -8.34 8.04 4.92
C GLY A 60 -7.61 7.24 6.00
N MET A 61 -6.48 7.78 6.48
CA MET A 61 -5.62 7.12 7.45
C MET A 61 -6.21 7.20 8.87
N ASN A 62 -6.18 6.07 9.58
CA ASN A 62 -6.45 5.97 11.01
C ASN A 62 -5.29 5.24 11.69
N ILE A 63 -5.12 5.47 12.99
CA ILE A 63 -4.10 4.79 13.80
C ILE A 63 -4.77 3.72 14.65
N VAL A 64 -4.20 2.53 14.63
CA VAL A 64 -4.63 1.38 15.42
C VAL A 64 -3.51 1.00 16.37
N ILE A 65 -3.86 0.72 17.63
CA ILE A 65 -2.91 0.29 18.65
C ILE A 65 -3.29 -1.12 19.10
N PHE A 66 -2.42 -2.07 18.77
CA PHE A 66 -2.49 -3.43 19.30
C PHE A 66 -1.85 -3.43 20.67
N THR A 67 -2.60 -3.88 21.68
CA THR A 67 -2.10 -4.01 23.05
C THR A 67 -2.12 -5.47 23.44
N PHE A 68 -0.98 -6.01 23.86
CA PHE A 68 -0.85 -7.37 24.37
C PHE A 68 -0.08 -7.36 25.68
N SER A 69 -0.31 -8.33 26.55
CA SER A 69 0.41 -8.45 27.83
C SER A 69 1.07 -9.81 27.91
N THR A 70 2.33 -9.86 28.34
CA THR A 70 3.01 -11.13 28.67
C THR A 70 3.37 -11.14 30.15
N ALA A 71 3.43 -12.33 30.74
CA ALA A 71 3.78 -12.48 32.16
C ALA A 71 5.16 -11.87 32.50
N MET A 72 6.09 -11.89 31.55
CA MET A 72 7.47 -11.41 31.75
C MET A 72 7.64 -9.91 31.45
N LEU A 73 6.99 -9.38 30.41
CA LEU A 73 7.21 -8.00 29.93
C LEU A 73 6.05 -7.05 30.27
N GLY A 74 5.01 -7.55 30.93
CA GLY A 74 3.81 -6.78 31.19
C GLY A 74 3.12 -6.32 29.91
N LYS A 75 2.48 -5.15 29.96
CA LYS A 75 1.70 -4.58 28.86
C LYS A 75 2.61 -3.97 27.80
N GLN A 76 2.49 -4.46 26.58
CA GLN A 76 3.20 -4.02 25.38
C GLN A 76 2.23 -3.47 24.35
N GLN A 77 2.70 -2.55 23.52
CA GLN A 77 1.89 -1.90 22.50
C GLN A 77 2.64 -1.80 21.18
N VAL A 78 1.91 -2.02 20.08
CA VAL A 78 2.41 -1.84 18.71
C VAL A 78 1.38 -1.01 17.96
N ASP A 79 1.83 0.09 17.36
CA ASP A 79 1.03 0.93 16.50
C ASP A 79 1.02 0.42 15.05
N ALA A 80 -0.11 0.63 14.39
CA ALA A 80 -0.32 0.33 12.98
C ALA A 80 -1.17 1.43 12.34
N ARG A 81 -1.08 1.56 11.02
CA ARG A 81 -1.93 2.45 10.23
C ARG A 81 -2.94 1.60 9.47
N ILE A 82 -4.21 1.96 9.55
CA ILE A 82 -5.30 1.38 8.76
C ILE A 82 -5.89 2.46 7.87
N PHE A 83 -6.16 2.13 6.61
CA PHE A 83 -6.68 3.07 5.63
C PHE A 83 -8.10 2.65 5.24
N LEU A 84 -9.05 3.58 5.37
CA LEU A 84 -10.41 3.42 4.88
C LEU A 84 -10.57 4.24 3.60
N TRP A 85 -10.80 3.57 2.48
CA TRP A 85 -11.09 4.20 1.20
C TRP A 85 -12.51 3.88 0.76
N ARG A 86 -13.12 4.80 0.01
CA ARG A 86 -14.40 4.52 -0.66
C ARG A 86 -14.24 3.44 -1.73
N TRP A 87 -15.34 2.74 -2.00
CA TRP A 87 -15.44 1.71 -3.03
C TRP A 87 -15.10 2.21 -4.45
N ASP A 88 -15.20 3.52 -4.69
CA ASP A 88 -14.92 4.16 -5.98
C ASP A 88 -13.54 4.85 -6.03
N ALA A 89 -12.66 4.58 -5.07
CA ALA A 89 -11.31 5.12 -5.06
C ALA A 89 -10.51 4.66 -6.31
N ARG A 90 -9.70 5.57 -6.85
CA ARG A 90 -8.73 5.28 -7.91
C ARG A 90 -7.33 5.27 -7.32
N ILE A 91 -6.65 4.14 -7.40
CA ILE A 91 -5.37 3.88 -6.76
C ILE A 91 -4.25 4.01 -7.79
N VAL A 92 -3.23 4.78 -7.45
CA VAL A 92 -1.95 4.84 -8.14
C VAL A 92 -0.94 4.07 -7.32
N ILE A 93 -0.40 3.00 -7.92
CA ILE A 93 0.61 2.15 -7.30
C ILE A 93 1.99 2.75 -7.57
N SER A 94 2.86 2.77 -6.57
CA SER A 94 4.28 3.05 -6.76
C SER A 94 5.14 2.04 -6.03
N ASP A 95 6.09 1.43 -6.72
CA ASP A 95 7.21 0.80 -6.03
C ASP A 95 8.01 1.89 -5.28
N VAL A 96 8.71 1.49 -4.23
CA VAL A 96 9.55 2.38 -3.42
C VAL A 96 11.00 2.28 -3.87
N ASP A 97 11.50 1.04 -3.95
CA ASP A 97 12.90 0.77 -4.22
C ASP A 97 13.21 0.97 -5.71
N GLY A 98 14.14 1.88 -6.02
CA GLY A 98 14.53 2.24 -7.39
C GLY A 98 13.51 3.10 -8.16
N THR A 99 12.28 3.23 -7.64
CA THR A 99 11.22 4.06 -8.23
C THR A 99 11.06 5.40 -7.52
N ILE A 100 11.02 5.39 -6.18
CA ILE A 100 11.07 6.59 -5.35
C ILE A 100 12.52 6.87 -4.95
N THR A 101 13.26 5.83 -4.56
CA THR A 101 14.72 5.93 -4.37
C THR A 101 15.44 5.85 -5.71
N ARG A 102 16.60 6.48 -5.84
CA ARG A 102 17.41 6.37 -7.07
C ARG A 102 18.08 4.99 -7.27
N SER A 103 18.14 4.16 -6.23
CA SER A 103 18.75 2.81 -6.31
C SER A 103 18.19 1.83 -5.29
N ASP A 104 18.24 0.53 -5.64
CA ASP A 104 17.76 -0.60 -4.84
C ASP A 104 18.71 -0.95 -3.67
N LEU A 105 20.03 -0.77 -3.85
CA LEU A 105 21.05 -1.21 -2.89
C LEU A 105 21.37 -0.18 -1.80
N LEU A 106 21.40 1.11 -2.12
CA LEU A 106 21.76 2.15 -1.15
C LEU A 106 20.62 2.46 -0.15
N GLY A 107 19.40 2.02 -0.44
CA GLY A 107 18.23 2.22 0.42
C GLY A 107 18.27 1.46 1.76
N GLN A 108 19.09 0.40 1.86
CA GLN A 108 19.26 -0.39 3.10
C GLN A 108 20.31 0.21 4.07
N VAL A 109 21.20 1.08 3.59
CA VAL A 109 22.30 1.70 4.38
C VAL A 109 21.94 3.14 4.81
N MET A 110 20.73 3.60 4.50
CA MET A 110 20.43 5.01 4.24
C MET A 110 19.98 5.94 5.38
N PRO A 111 19.53 5.51 6.59
CA PRO A 111 19.07 6.48 7.60
C PRO A 111 20.15 7.46 8.12
N LEU A 112 21.42 7.30 7.74
CA LEU A 112 22.57 7.92 8.39
C LEU A 112 23.22 9.11 7.64
N VAL A 113 22.89 9.37 6.37
CA VAL A 113 23.72 10.27 5.52
C VAL A 113 23.10 11.66 5.28
N GLY A 114 21.85 11.92 5.69
CA GLY A 114 21.27 13.28 5.64
C GLY A 114 21.08 13.90 4.25
N MET A 115 21.30 13.14 3.18
CA MET A 115 21.11 13.58 1.79
C MET A 115 19.78 13.04 1.23
N ASP A 116 19.09 13.84 0.41
CA ASP A 116 17.90 13.41 -0.33
C ASP A 116 18.32 12.57 -1.56
N TRP A 117 18.06 11.27 -1.48
CA TRP A 117 18.35 10.31 -2.55
C TRP A 117 17.11 9.85 -3.30
N SER A 118 16.01 10.59 -3.15
CA SER A 118 14.80 10.36 -3.93
C SER A 118 14.98 10.80 -5.39
N GLN A 119 14.17 10.24 -6.28
CA GLN A 119 14.06 10.69 -7.66
C GLN A 119 13.48 12.11 -7.67
N SER A 120 14.13 13.03 -8.39
CA SER A 120 13.76 14.44 -8.39
C SER A 120 12.38 14.66 -8.99
N GLY A 121 11.52 15.40 -8.28
CA GLY A 121 10.16 15.73 -8.73
C GLY A 121 9.07 14.73 -8.34
N VAL A 122 9.43 13.60 -7.70
CA VAL A 122 8.45 12.58 -7.30
C VAL A 122 7.43 13.11 -6.28
N ALA A 123 7.87 13.94 -5.31
CA ALA A 123 6.98 14.49 -4.30
C ALA A 123 5.97 15.47 -4.92
N HIS A 124 6.41 16.28 -5.89
CA HIS A 124 5.54 17.20 -6.63
C HIS A 124 4.49 16.43 -7.46
N LEU A 125 4.92 15.45 -8.25
CA LEU A 125 4.01 14.63 -9.06
C LEU A 125 2.97 13.92 -8.18
N PHE A 126 3.41 13.20 -7.14
CA PHE A 126 2.48 12.41 -6.33
C PHE A 126 1.56 13.29 -5.50
N SER A 127 2.03 14.47 -5.04
CA SER A 127 1.16 15.46 -4.42
C SER A 127 0.07 15.93 -5.38
N ALA A 128 0.41 16.28 -6.62
CA ALA A 128 -0.58 16.72 -7.61
C ALA A 128 -1.58 15.61 -7.98
N ILE A 129 -1.12 14.36 -8.09
CA ILE A 129 -1.99 13.19 -8.28
C ILE A 129 -2.96 13.05 -7.09
N LYS A 130 -2.48 13.20 -5.86
CA LYS A 130 -3.32 13.16 -4.65
C LYS A 130 -4.33 14.30 -4.60
N GLU A 131 -3.91 15.51 -4.96
CA GLU A 131 -4.76 16.71 -5.05
C GLU A 131 -5.88 16.53 -6.10
N ASN A 132 -5.66 15.76 -7.17
CA ASN A 132 -6.70 15.39 -8.14
C ASN A 132 -7.67 14.30 -7.65
N GLY A 133 -7.50 13.78 -6.42
CA GLY A 133 -8.43 12.83 -5.79
C GLY A 133 -8.04 11.36 -5.90
N TYR A 134 -6.85 11.05 -6.40
CA TYR A 134 -6.33 9.67 -6.48
C TYR A 134 -5.69 9.25 -5.15
N GLN A 135 -5.76 7.97 -4.82
CA GLN A 135 -5.09 7.39 -3.66
C GLN A 135 -3.73 6.81 -4.05
N LEU A 136 -2.73 6.94 -3.20
CA LEU A 136 -1.40 6.38 -3.43
C LEU A 136 -1.23 5.12 -2.60
N LEU A 137 -0.78 4.03 -3.24
CA LEU A 137 -0.41 2.76 -2.61
C LEU A 137 1.07 2.50 -2.89
N PHE A 138 1.86 2.33 -1.85
CA PHE A 138 3.30 2.08 -1.98
C PHE A 138 3.61 0.60 -1.80
N LEU A 139 4.41 0.04 -2.69
CA LEU A 139 4.93 -1.33 -2.59
C LEU A 139 6.42 -1.28 -2.25
N SER A 140 6.90 -2.18 -1.39
CA SER A 140 8.34 -2.37 -1.19
C SER A 140 8.68 -3.85 -1.06
N ALA A 141 9.75 -4.25 -1.73
CA ALA A 141 10.31 -5.60 -1.62
C ALA A 141 11.19 -5.78 -0.37
N ARG A 142 11.32 -4.76 0.48
CA ARG A 142 12.07 -4.86 1.75
C ARG A 142 11.40 -5.85 2.69
N ALA A 143 12.16 -6.31 3.68
CA ALA A 143 11.63 -7.19 4.71
C ALA A 143 10.68 -6.46 5.66
N ILE A 144 9.67 -7.16 6.19
CA ILE A 144 8.74 -6.60 7.18
C ILE A 144 9.45 -6.08 8.45
N SER A 145 10.59 -6.66 8.81
CA SER A 145 11.46 -6.19 9.91
C SER A 145 11.98 -4.77 9.69
N GLN A 146 12.02 -4.31 8.44
CA GLN A 146 12.44 -2.95 8.04
C GLN A 146 11.24 -2.02 7.79
N SER A 147 10.02 -2.46 8.10
CA SER A 147 8.79 -1.71 7.77
C SER A 147 8.74 -0.34 8.44
N PHE A 148 9.19 -0.24 9.69
CA PHE A 148 9.28 1.03 10.40
C PHE A 148 10.22 2.02 9.67
N HIS A 149 11.40 1.58 9.28
CA HIS A 149 12.38 2.40 8.57
C HIS A 149 11.87 2.85 7.20
N THR A 150 11.21 1.96 6.47
CA THR A 150 10.65 2.25 5.14
C THR A 150 9.53 3.29 5.23
N ARG A 151 8.60 3.13 6.18
CA ARG A 151 7.53 4.13 6.42
C ARG A 151 8.11 5.48 6.83
N ARG A 152 9.10 5.48 7.73
CA ARG A 152 9.73 6.72 8.19
C ARG A 152 10.54 7.41 7.10
N PHE A 153 11.18 6.64 6.22
CA PHE A 153 11.84 7.18 5.04
C PHE A 153 10.85 7.92 4.14
N LEU A 154 9.75 7.27 3.74
CA LEU A 154 8.73 7.89 2.88
C LEU A 154 8.14 9.16 3.50
N PHE A 155 7.85 9.13 4.80
CA PHE A 155 7.33 10.28 5.54
C PHE A 155 8.30 11.48 5.57
N ASN A 156 9.61 11.21 5.55
CA ASN A 156 10.64 12.24 5.61
C ASN A 156 11.02 12.82 4.24
N ILE A 157 10.53 12.26 3.13
CA ILE A 157 10.80 12.80 1.79
C ILE A 157 10.10 14.15 1.65
N LYS A 158 10.89 15.19 1.38
CA LYS A 158 10.39 16.54 1.12
C LYS A 158 11.25 17.21 0.06
N GLN A 159 10.63 17.57 -1.07
CA GLN A 159 11.28 18.26 -2.19
C GLN A 159 10.66 19.64 -2.34
N ASP A 160 11.46 20.70 -2.23
CA ASP A 160 11.01 22.10 -2.37
C ASP A 160 9.77 22.46 -1.53
N GLY A 161 9.68 21.94 -0.31
CA GLY A 161 8.54 22.19 0.57
C GLY A 161 7.37 21.20 0.42
N LYS A 162 7.30 20.43 -0.66
CA LYS A 162 6.28 19.40 -0.89
C LYS A 162 6.72 18.05 -0.32
N ALA A 163 5.90 17.48 0.56
CA ALA A 163 6.10 16.14 1.11
C ALA A 163 5.45 15.08 0.20
N LEU A 164 5.90 13.84 0.32
CA LEU A 164 5.19 12.72 -0.31
C LEU A 164 3.79 12.55 0.35
N PRO A 165 2.71 12.33 -0.41
CA PRO A 165 1.39 12.12 0.17
C PRO A 165 1.34 10.82 0.98
N ASP A 166 0.52 10.82 2.03
CA ASP A 166 0.26 9.62 2.82
C ASP A 166 -0.45 8.53 2.00
N GLY A 167 -0.03 7.29 2.23
CA GLY A 167 -0.61 6.08 1.64
C GLY A 167 -0.19 4.82 2.39
N PRO A 168 -0.94 3.71 2.26
CA PRO A 168 -0.53 2.43 2.78
C PRO A 168 0.77 1.96 2.10
N VAL A 169 1.65 1.39 2.90
CA VAL A 169 2.90 0.78 2.44
C VAL A 169 2.79 -0.72 2.63
N VAL A 170 2.72 -1.44 1.52
CA VAL A 170 2.64 -2.89 1.52
C VAL A 170 4.03 -3.45 1.26
N ILE A 171 4.43 -4.39 2.11
CA ILE A 171 5.81 -4.87 2.20
C ILE A 171 5.80 -6.37 2.01
N SER A 172 6.80 -6.89 1.31
CA SER A 172 6.98 -8.35 1.19
C SER A 172 7.04 -9.02 2.57
N PRO A 173 6.37 -10.16 2.76
CA PRO A 173 6.47 -10.95 3.99
C PRO A 173 7.85 -11.58 4.16
N ASP A 174 8.76 -11.42 3.19
CA ASP A 174 10.16 -11.82 3.29
C ASP A 174 10.75 -11.31 4.62
N GLY A 175 11.10 -12.25 5.51
CA GLY A 175 11.59 -11.96 6.86
C GLY A 175 10.75 -12.52 8.00
N LEU A 176 9.51 -12.96 7.77
CA LEU A 176 8.68 -13.65 8.79
C LEU A 176 8.90 -15.18 8.82
N PHE A 177 9.15 -15.82 7.67
CA PHE A 177 9.27 -17.28 7.55
C PHE A 177 10.39 -17.72 6.58
N PRO A 178 11.60 -18.03 7.09
CA PRO A 178 12.73 -18.42 6.25
C PRO A 178 12.59 -19.79 5.54
N SER A 179 11.70 -20.67 5.98
CA SER A 179 11.64 -22.07 5.51
C SER A 179 10.51 -22.37 4.53
N LEU A 180 9.34 -21.74 4.65
CA LEU A 180 8.17 -22.06 3.80
C LEU A 180 7.96 -21.08 2.62
N PHE A 181 8.36 -19.81 2.75
CA PHE A 181 8.15 -18.80 1.71
C PHE A 181 9.36 -18.60 0.77
N ARG A 182 10.53 -19.11 1.16
CA ARG A 182 11.82 -18.83 0.53
C ARG A 182 12.02 -19.49 -0.84
N GLU A 183 11.21 -20.47 -1.21
CA GLU A 183 11.36 -21.14 -2.51
C GLU A 183 10.50 -20.51 -3.62
N VAL A 184 9.25 -20.13 -3.31
CA VAL A 184 8.31 -19.56 -4.29
C VAL A 184 8.59 -18.06 -4.52
N VAL A 185 8.67 -17.26 -3.45
CA VAL A 185 8.89 -15.80 -3.55
C VAL A 185 10.30 -15.45 -4.07
N ARG A 186 11.30 -16.27 -3.73
CA ARG A 186 12.68 -16.07 -4.20
C ARG A 186 12.87 -16.42 -5.69
N ARG A 187 12.03 -17.29 -6.25
CA ARG A 187 12.06 -17.64 -7.68
C ARG A 187 11.30 -16.62 -8.55
N ALA A 188 10.28 -15.95 -8.01
CA ALA A 188 9.48 -14.98 -8.75
C ALA A 188 8.95 -13.84 -7.85
N PRO A 189 9.74 -12.78 -7.58
CA PRO A 189 9.31 -11.63 -6.76
C PRO A 189 8.04 -10.92 -7.29
N HIS A 190 7.79 -11.03 -8.59
CA HIS A 190 6.59 -10.49 -9.25
C HIS A 190 5.33 -11.27 -8.90
N GLU A 191 5.41 -12.58 -8.61
CA GLU A 191 4.26 -13.36 -8.16
C GLU A 191 3.72 -12.83 -6.83
N PHE A 192 4.59 -12.38 -5.93
CA PHE A 192 4.16 -11.73 -4.69
C PHE A 192 3.42 -10.42 -4.95
N LYS A 193 3.99 -9.54 -5.79
CA LYS A 193 3.34 -8.27 -6.12
C LYS A 193 1.96 -8.51 -6.76
N ILE A 194 1.87 -9.47 -7.67
CA ILE A 194 0.59 -9.86 -8.30
C ILE A 194 -0.41 -10.35 -7.26
N ALA A 195 -0.05 -11.34 -6.45
CA ALA A 195 -0.95 -11.91 -5.45
C ALA A 195 -1.45 -10.85 -4.45
N CYS A 196 -0.54 -10.02 -3.95
CA CYS A 196 -0.87 -8.93 -3.04
C CYS A 196 -1.81 -7.89 -3.67
N LEU A 197 -1.58 -7.53 -4.94
CA LEU A 197 -2.42 -6.57 -5.63
C LEU A 197 -3.78 -7.17 -5.99
N GLU A 198 -3.86 -8.45 -6.30
CA GLU A 198 -5.14 -9.17 -6.47
C GLU A 198 -5.94 -9.22 -5.16
N ASP A 199 -5.30 -9.47 -4.02
CA ASP A 199 -5.96 -9.43 -2.71
C ASP A 199 -6.54 -8.04 -2.43
N ILE A 200 -5.80 -6.98 -2.75
CA ILE A 200 -6.28 -5.59 -2.62
C ILE A 200 -7.44 -5.33 -3.59
N LYS A 201 -7.33 -5.78 -4.84
CA LYS A 201 -8.38 -5.63 -5.86
C LYS A 201 -9.68 -6.32 -5.42
N ALA A 202 -9.58 -7.48 -4.78
CA ALA A 202 -10.72 -8.22 -4.25
C ALA A 202 -11.48 -7.50 -3.11
N LEU A 203 -10.89 -6.44 -2.51
CA LEU A 203 -11.59 -5.58 -1.56
C LEU A 203 -12.56 -4.60 -2.23
N PHE A 204 -12.48 -4.43 -3.55
CA PHE A 204 -13.31 -3.54 -4.35
C PHE A 204 -14.40 -4.31 -5.12
N PRO A 205 -15.45 -3.63 -5.59
CA PRO A 205 -16.48 -4.26 -6.43
C PRO A 205 -15.87 -4.98 -7.65
N ALA A 206 -16.36 -6.19 -7.93
CA ALA A 206 -15.78 -7.08 -8.95
C ALA A 206 -15.89 -6.54 -10.40
N ASP A 207 -16.82 -5.62 -10.64
CA ASP A 207 -17.06 -4.95 -11.92
C ASP A 207 -16.12 -3.76 -12.17
N ARG A 208 -15.21 -3.46 -11.23
CA ARG A 208 -14.31 -2.32 -11.32
C ARG A 208 -12.87 -2.68 -11.02
N ASN A 209 -11.94 -2.09 -11.77
CA ASN A 209 -10.54 -2.07 -11.40
C ASN A 209 -10.23 -0.81 -10.56
N PRO A 210 -9.83 -0.93 -9.29
CA PRO A 210 -9.45 0.24 -8.49
C PRO A 210 -8.10 0.82 -8.94
N PHE A 211 -7.25 0.05 -9.63
CA PHE A 211 -5.93 0.50 -10.03
C PHE A 211 -5.97 1.34 -11.32
N TYR A 212 -5.57 2.60 -11.19
CA TYR A 212 -5.55 3.56 -12.29
C TYR A 212 -4.20 3.56 -13.02
N ALA A 213 -3.09 3.61 -12.29
CA ALA A 213 -1.74 3.71 -12.84
C ALA A 213 -0.71 3.01 -11.94
N GLY A 214 0.44 2.67 -12.51
CA GLY A 214 1.55 2.03 -11.80
C GLY A 214 2.89 2.67 -12.12
N PHE A 215 3.67 2.97 -11.10
CA PHE A 215 5.06 3.41 -11.18
C PHE A 215 5.99 2.30 -10.68
N GLY A 216 7.00 1.93 -11.46
CA GLY A 216 7.96 0.88 -11.14
C GLY A 216 9.32 1.17 -11.75
N ASN A 217 10.30 0.30 -11.51
CA ASN A 217 11.67 0.46 -12.02
C ASN A 217 12.19 -0.78 -12.76
N ARG A 218 11.40 -1.87 -12.79
CA ARG A 218 11.77 -3.13 -13.44
C ARG A 218 10.68 -3.58 -14.41
N ASP A 219 11.07 -4.36 -15.42
CA ASP A 219 10.11 -5.02 -16.33
C ASP A 219 9.14 -5.94 -15.59
N THR A 220 9.57 -6.49 -14.45
CA THR A 220 8.71 -7.29 -13.55
C THR A 220 7.58 -6.48 -12.94
N ASP A 221 7.76 -5.17 -12.76
CA ASP A 221 6.71 -4.28 -12.28
C ASP A 221 5.69 -4.01 -13.39
N GLU A 222 6.15 -3.75 -14.61
CA GLU A 222 5.28 -3.65 -15.80
C GLU A 222 4.41 -4.90 -15.92
N PHE A 223 5.02 -6.09 -15.82
CA PHE A 223 4.29 -7.36 -15.86
C PHE A 223 3.25 -7.47 -14.73
N SER A 224 3.62 -7.13 -13.50
CA SER A 224 2.72 -7.20 -12.34
C SER A 224 1.52 -6.27 -12.48
N TYR A 225 1.75 -5.05 -12.94
CA TYR A 225 0.71 -4.03 -13.12
C TYR A 225 -0.23 -4.35 -14.29
N LEU A 226 0.30 -4.89 -15.39
CA LEU A 226 -0.53 -5.41 -16.49
C LEU A 226 -1.44 -6.55 -16.00
N LYS A 227 -0.90 -7.47 -15.17
CA LYS A 227 -1.65 -8.64 -14.70
C LYS A 227 -2.90 -8.27 -13.90
N VAL A 228 -2.81 -7.22 -13.07
CA VAL A 228 -3.96 -6.72 -12.29
C VAL A 228 -4.87 -5.78 -13.06
N GLY A 229 -4.56 -5.50 -14.34
CA GLY A 229 -5.43 -4.80 -15.28
C GLY A 229 -5.15 -3.31 -15.44
N ILE A 230 -3.96 -2.82 -15.06
CA ILE A 230 -3.57 -1.44 -15.37
C ILE A 230 -3.23 -1.35 -16.88
N PRO A 231 -3.83 -0.41 -17.63
CA PRO A 231 -3.51 -0.23 -19.04
C PRO A 231 -2.04 0.12 -19.26
N LYS A 232 -1.42 -0.44 -20.31
CA LYS A 232 0.01 -0.23 -20.62
C LYS A 232 0.42 1.25 -20.73
N GLY A 233 -0.47 2.12 -21.21
CA GLY A 233 -0.20 3.57 -21.30
C GLY A 233 -0.29 4.33 -19.97
N LYS A 234 -0.68 3.65 -18.88
CA LYS A 234 -0.70 4.16 -17.50
C LYS A 234 0.34 3.46 -16.60
N ILE A 235 1.29 2.75 -17.21
CA ILE A 235 2.43 2.13 -16.52
C ILE A 235 3.69 2.92 -16.87
N PHE A 236 4.40 3.36 -15.83
CA PHE A 236 5.57 4.22 -15.91
C PHE A 236 6.77 3.50 -15.31
N ILE A 237 7.74 3.14 -16.15
CA ILE A 237 8.97 2.48 -15.70
C ILE A 237 10.11 3.49 -15.69
N ILE A 238 10.68 3.73 -14.51
CA ILE A 238 11.76 4.70 -14.29
C ILE A 238 13.11 4.00 -14.17
N ASN A 239 14.13 4.57 -14.80
CA ASN A 239 15.50 4.11 -14.66
C ASN A 239 16.28 4.91 -13.58
N PRO A 240 17.50 4.47 -13.21
CA PRO A 240 18.31 5.16 -12.20
C PRO A 240 18.70 6.61 -12.54
N LYS A 241 18.64 7.03 -13.81
CA LYS A 241 18.88 8.41 -14.24
C LYS A 241 17.67 9.33 -14.05
N GLY A 242 16.52 8.78 -13.66
CA GLY A 242 15.25 9.51 -13.51
C GLY A 242 14.47 9.64 -14.82
N GLU A 243 14.84 8.86 -15.83
CA GLU A 243 14.20 8.78 -17.13
C GLU A 243 13.07 7.74 -17.09
N ILE A 244 11.89 8.12 -17.54
CA ILE A 244 10.64 7.35 -17.49
C ILE A 244 10.25 6.96 -18.90
N VAL A 245 10.02 5.66 -19.10
CA VAL A 245 9.52 5.09 -20.35
C VAL A 245 8.05 4.73 -20.18
N VAL A 246 7.23 5.12 -21.17
CA VAL A 246 5.79 4.80 -21.23
C VAL A 246 5.50 4.06 -22.54
N ASN A 247 4.88 2.89 -22.44
CA ASN A 247 4.47 2.08 -23.60
C ASN A 247 5.60 1.83 -24.63
N ARG A 248 6.87 1.76 -24.18
CA ARG A 248 8.06 1.58 -25.04
C ARG A 248 8.21 2.58 -26.18
N ARG A 249 7.55 3.75 -26.11
CA ARG A 249 7.80 4.85 -27.05
C ARG A 249 9.08 5.58 -26.62
N VAL A 250 9.85 6.05 -27.60
CA VAL A 250 11.18 6.69 -27.41
C VAL A 250 11.09 8.07 -26.73
N ASP A 251 9.88 8.56 -26.41
CA ASP A 251 9.69 9.76 -25.61
C ASP A 251 9.99 9.50 -24.13
N THR A 252 11.28 9.55 -23.80
CA THR A 252 11.77 9.53 -22.43
C THR A 252 11.28 10.76 -21.68
N LYS A 253 10.59 10.54 -20.56
CA LYS A 253 10.07 11.60 -19.67
C LYS A 253 10.85 11.61 -18.35
N SER A 254 10.60 12.61 -17.51
CA SER A 254 11.00 12.65 -16.10
C SER A 254 9.77 12.91 -15.22
N TYR A 255 9.87 12.69 -13.91
CA TYR A 255 8.78 13.04 -12.98
C TYR A 255 8.34 14.50 -13.10
N LEU A 256 9.28 15.42 -13.33
CA LEU A 256 8.99 16.84 -13.57
C LEU A 256 8.17 17.06 -14.85
N SER A 257 8.53 16.38 -15.94
CA SER A 257 7.76 16.49 -17.19
C SER A 257 6.38 15.83 -17.11
N LEU A 258 6.24 14.75 -16.32
CA LEU A 258 4.95 14.13 -16.03
C LEU A 258 4.08 15.04 -15.18
N HIS A 259 4.68 15.73 -14.21
CA HIS A 259 3.98 16.69 -13.37
C HIS A 259 3.37 17.82 -14.21
N ALA A 260 4.08 18.31 -15.23
CA ALA A 260 3.52 19.31 -16.17
C ALA A 260 2.28 18.81 -16.95
N LEU A 261 2.13 17.49 -17.10
CA LEU A 261 1.01 16.84 -17.81
C LEU A 261 -0.03 16.24 -16.85
N VAL A 262 0.13 16.43 -15.53
CA VAL A 262 -0.60 15.65 -14.51
C VAL A 262 -2.11 15.79 -14.63
N HIS A 263 -2.65 16.98 -14.93
CA HIS A 263 -4.10 17.17 -15.03
C HIS A 263 -4.71 16.52 -16.27
N GLY A 264 -3.94 16.37 -17.36
CA GLY A 264 -4.38 15.60 -18.53
C GLY A 264 -4.30 14.09 -18.30
N MET A 265 -3.28 13.65 -17.54
CA MET A 265 -3.04 12.22 -17.28
C MET A 265 -3.83 11.66 -16.10
N PHE A 266 -4.13 12.50 -15.11
CA PHE A 266 -4.84 12.21 -13.86
C PHE A 266 -5.90 13.29 -13.68
N PRO A 267 -6.97 13.31 -14.49
CA PRO A 267 -8.03 14.32 -14.39
C PRO A 267 -8.68 14.27 -13.01
N THR A 268 -9.11 15.43 -12.52
CA THR A 268 -9.71 15.58 -11.19
C THR A 268 -10.95 14.70 -11.06
N MET A 269 -11.04 13.91 -9.98
CA MET A 269 -12.16 12.99 -9.72
C MET A 269 -13.55 13.65 -9.62
N LEU A 270 -13.60 14.98 -9.53
CA LEU A 270 -14.84 15.77 -9.47
C LEU A 270 -15.36 16.17 -10.86
N SER A 271 -14.58 15.99 -11.93
CA SER A 271 -15.05 16.28 -13.28
C SER A 271 -16.04 15.19 -13.73
N SER A 272 -17.21 15.60 -14.20
CA SER A 272 -18.29 14.72 -14.67
C SER A 272 -18.01 14.03 -16.00
N GLU A 273 -16.76 14.06 -16.49
CA GLU A 273 -16.37 13.44 -17.75
C GLU A 273 -16.14 11.94 -17.56
N GLN A 274 -16.77 11.11 -18.40
CA GLN A 274 -16.45 9.69 -18.45
C GLN A 274 -14.97 9.51 -18.78
N GLU A 275 -14.25 8.79 -17.91
CA GLU A 275 -12.80 8.62 -17.96
C GLU A 275 -12.31 8.07 -19.31
N ASP A 276 -13.10 7.22 -19.96
CA ASP A 276 -12.79 6.61 -21.26
C ASP A 276 -12.79 7.63 -22.41
N PHE A 277 -13.47 8.77 -22.24
CA PHE A 277 -13.64 9.80 -23.27
C PHE A 277 -12.83 11.07 -23.02
N ASN A 278 -11.96 11.08 -21.99
CA ASN A 278 -11.05 12.22 -21.83
C ASN A 278 -9.97 12.23 -22.94
N SER A 279 -9.44 13.41 -23.25
CA SER A 279 -8.53 13.62 -24.38
C SER A 279 -7.21 12.87 -24.27
N TRP A 280 -6.84 12.36 -23.08
CA TRP A 280 -5.69 11.49 -22.90
C TRP A 280 -6.01 10.02 -23.17
N ASN A 281 -7.05 9.47 -22.54
CA ASN A 281 -7.43 8.07 -22.63
C ASN A 281 -7.98 7.74 -24.03
N TYR A 282 -8.82 8.61 -24.59
CA TYR A 282 -9.48 8.37 -25.87
C TYR A 282 -8.50 8.35 -27.05
N TRP A 283 -7.52 9.25 -27.07
CA TRP A 283 -6.62 9.41 -28.22
C TRP A 283 -5.25 8.73 -28.06
N LYS A 284 -4.81 8.40 -26.84
CA LYS A 284 -3.44 7.93 -26.59
C LYS A 284 -3.32 6.51 -26.06
N LEU A 285 -4.41 5.89 -25.60
CA LEU A 285 -4.45 4.46 -25.32
C LEU A 285 -4.84 3.70 -26.61
N PRO A 286 -4.30 2.48 -26.84
CA PRO A 286 -4.80 1.65 -27.92
C PRO A 286 -6.30 1.39 -27.71
N PRO A 287 -7.11 1.40 -28.79
CA PRO A 287 -8.53 1.14 -28.68
C PRO A 287 -8.78 -0.23 -28.03
N PRO A 288 -9.90 -0.41 -27.31
CA PRO A 288 -10.26 -1.70 -26.74
C PRO A 288 -10.29 -2.76 -27.86
N ALA A 289 -9.84 -3.98 -27.52
CA ALA A 289 -9.94 -5.10 -28.44
C ALA A 289 -11.42 -5.32 -28.78
N ILE A 290 -11.76 -5.21 -30.06
CA ILE A 290 -13.09 -5.53 -30.55
C ILE A 290 -13.12 -7.04 -30.72
N ASP A 291 -13.91 -7.74 -29.92
CA ASP A 291 -14.30 -9.12 -30.24
C ASP A 291 -15.21 -9.05 -31.47
N VAL A 292 -14.74 -9.63 -32.58
CA VAL A 292 -15.46 -9.73 -33.87
C VAL A 292 -16.11 -11.10 -33.95
#